data_AF-A0ABD5T9N0-F1
#
_entry.id   AF-A0ABD5T9N0-F1
#
_cell.length_a   1.000
_cell.length_b   1.000
_cell.length_c   1.000
_cell.angle_alpha   90.00
_cell.angle_beta   90.00
_cell.angle_gamma   90.00
#
_symmetry.space_group_name_H-M   'P 1'
#
loop_
_entity.id
_entity.type
_entity.pdbx_description
1 polymer ?
#
loop_
_entity_poly.entity_id
_entity_poly.type
_entity_poly.pdbx_seq_one_letter_code
_entity_poly.pdbx_strand_id
1 'polypeptide(L)'
;MSSSSTADGDDEFSVSNGPVRPYVESPIIMATVRIVAPFVFTLGAFIMFHGADSAGGGFQGGVIVGTVILMIAIAFGVGPTRDWLSSSFLTVLVVSGVALFMGIGLAAVAFGGAFLEYTAIPVAHSSKYGIELVEVGIGIIVSGTVVGLFFALAAGHANGDAEEVEE
;
A
#
# COMPACT_ATOMS: atom_id res chain seq x y z
N MET A 1 28.23 -56.23 31.44
CA MET A 1 27.49 -55.55 32.54
C MET A 1 28.45 -54.53 33.11
N SER A 2 28.27 -53.21 33.04
CA SER A 2 27.04 -52.43 33.15
C SER A 2 27.06 -51.21 32.22
N SER A 3 25.89 -50.91 31.66
CA SER A 3 25.54 -49.70 30.93
C SER A 3 25.26 -48.53 31.88
N SER A 4 25.64 -47.32 31.49
CA SER A 4 24.98 -46.05 31.88
C SER A 4 25.40 -45.02 30.82
N SER A 5 24.61 -44.71 29.79
CA SER A 5 23.32 -43.99 29.81
C SER A 5 23.36 -42.75 30.69
N THR A 6 23.85 -41.66 30.12
CA THR A 6 23.40 -40.30 30.43
C THR A 6 23.32 -39.54 29.11
N ALA A 7 22.15 -39.64 28.49
CA ALA A 7 21.69 -38.62 27.57
C ALA A 7 21.28 -37.43 28.44
N ASP A 8 22.10 -36.39 28.43
CA ASP A 8 21.70 -35.07 28.90
C ASP A 8 22.04 -34.13 27.75
N GLY A 9 21.07 -34.01 26.85
CA GLY A 9 21.01 -33.01 25.80
C GLY A 9 19.97 -32.01 26.25
N ASP A 10 20.32 -31.25 27.27
CA ASP A 10 19.75 -29.97 27.59
C ASP A 10 19.97 -29.04 26.40
N ASP A 11 19.08 -29.12 25.42
CA ASP A 11 18.87 -28.08 24.43
C ASP A 11 18.36 -26.84 25.18
N GLU A 12 19.31 -26.14 25.80
CA GLU A 12 19.13 -24.83 26.39
C GLU A 12 18.71 -23.92 25.22
N PHE A 13 17.40 -23.69 25.10
CA PHE A 13 16.84 -22.75 24.15
C PHE A 13 17.36 -21.36 24.53
N SER A 14 18.49 -21.00 23.93
CA SER A 14 19.11 -19.71 24.14
C SER A 14 18.13 -18.66 23.63
N VAL A 15 17.39 -18.03 24.54
CA VAL A 15 16.60 -16.84 24.24
C VAL A 15 17.62 -15.76 23.93
N SER A 16 17.95 -15.62 22.64
CA SER A 16 18.85 -14.57 22.19
C SER A 16 18.20 -13.24 22.58
N ASN A 17 18.86 -12.47 23.44
CA ASN A 17 18.45 -11.15 23.86
C ASN A 17 18.73 -10.13 22.72
N GLY A 18 18.22 -10.45 21.53
CA GLY A 18 18.26 -9.59 20.36
C GLY A 18 17.16 -8.53 20.48
N PRO A 19 17.29 -7.40 19.75
CA PRO A 19 16.23 -6.41 19.67
C PRO A 19 14.90 -7.09 19.31
N VAL A 20 13.86 -6.87 20.11
CA VAL A 20 12.52 -7.41 19.88
C VAL A 20 12.06 -6.99 18.49
N ARG A 21 12.14 -7.92 17.52
CA ARG A 21 11.59 -7.68 16.19
C ARG A 21 10.06 -7.75 16.33
N PRO A 22 9.31 -6.72 15.91
CA PRO A 22 7.84 -6.76 15.99
C PRO A 22 7.18 -7.83 15.10
N TYR A 23 7.96 -8.63 14.39
CA TYR A 23 7.51 -9.62 13.42
C TYR A 23 8.35 -10.90 13.54
N VAL A 24 7.67 -12.04 13.41
CA VAL A 24 8.29 -13.37 13.38
C VAL A 24 8.58 -13.71 11.92
N GLU A 25 9.84 -14.01 11.62
CA GLU A 25 10.24 -14.44 10.28
C GLU A 25 9.66 -15.83 10.01
N SER A 26 8.63 -15.89 9.15
CA SER A 26 8.01 -17.14 8.73
C SER A 26 8.33 -17.42 7.26
N PRO A 27 9.13 -18.44 6.96
CA PRO A 27 9.44 -18.83 5.58
C PRO A 27 8.18 -19.11 4.75
N ILE A 28 7.13 -19.64 5.39
CA ILE A 28 5.85 -19.93 4.74
C ILE A 28 5.17 -18.61 4.32
N ILE A 29 5.04 -17.64 5.24
CA ILE A 29 4.41 -16.35 4.94
C ILE A 29 5.18 -15.62 3.85
N MET A 30 6.52 -15.56 3.94
CA MET A 30 7.36 -14.92 2.94
C MET A 30 7.21 -15.54 1.55
N ALA A 31 7.22 -16.88 1.47
CA ALA A 31 7.04 -17.60 0.22
C ALA A 31 5.64 -17.36 -0.37
N THR A 32 4.60 -17.42 0.45
CA THR A 32 3.22 -17.13 0.03
C THR A 32 3.07 -15.71 -0.50
N VAL A 33 3.54 -14.70 0.24
CA VAL A 33 3.44 -13.31 -0.20
C VAL A 33 4.21 -13.07 -1.49
N ARG A 34 5.42 -13.64 -1.64
CA ARG A 34 6.22 -13.50 -2.87
C ARG A 34 5.49 -14.05 -4.10
N ILE A 35 4.69 -15.11 -3.95
CA ILE A 35 3.91 -15.70 -5.05
C ILE A 35 2.59 -14.95 -5.25
N VAL A 36 1.87 -14.62 -4.19
CA VAL A 36 0.49 -14.09 -4.25
C VAL A 36 0.44 -12.60 -4.56
N ALA A 37 1.38 -11.80 -4.04
CA ALA A 37 1.44 -10.36 -4.24
C ALA A 37 1.30 -9.89 -5.70
N PRO A 38 2.01 -10.45 -6.70
CA PRO A 38 1.86 -10.02 -8.09
C PRO A 38 0.45 -10.31 -8.65
N PHE A 39 -0.21 -11.39 -8.25
CA PHE A 39 -1.58 -11.69 -8.69
C PHE A 39 -2.59 -10.73 -8.06
N VAL A 40 -2.46 -10.44 -6.76
CA VAL A 40 -3.32 -9.48 -6.07
C VAL A 40 -3.13 -8.07 -6.63
N PHE A 41 -1.89 -7.67 -6.92
CA PHE A 41 -1.59 -6.40 -7.58
C PHE A 41 -2.27 -6.33 -8.97
N THR A 42 -2.13 -7.38 -9.77
CA THR A 42 -2.73 -7.45 -11.10
C THR A 42 -4.26 -7.38 -11.03
N LEU A 43 -4.88 -8.06 -10.05
CA LEU A 43 -6.31 -7.97 -9.81
C LEU A 43 -6.75 -6.55 -9.43
N GLY A 44 -6.03 -5.90 -8.51
CA GLY A 44 -6.31 -4.52 -8.11
C GLY A 44 -6.17 -3.54 -9.28
N ALA A 45 -5.12 -3.69 -10.09
CA ALA A 45 -4.93 -2.91 -11.30
C ALA A 45 -6.04 -3.16 -12.34
N PHE A 46 -6.45 -4.42 -12.54
CA PHE A 46 -7.55 -4.76 -13.45
C PHE A 46 -8.86 -4.08 -13.04
N ILE A 47 -9.23 -4.18 -11.75
CA ILE A 47 -10.43 -3.53 -11.19
C ILE A 47 -10.35 -2.01 -11.33
N MET A 48 -9.16 -1.43 -11.16
CA MET A 48 -8.93 0.01 -11.31
C MET A 48 -9.09 0.49 -12.75
N PHE A 49 -8.61 -0.27 -13.74
CA PHE A 49 -8.67 0.12 -15.16
C PHE A 49 -10.00 -0.17 -15.85
N HIS A 50 -10.89 -0.97 -15.23
CA HIS A 50 -12.15 -1.40 -15.85
C HIS A 50 -13.39 -0.98 -15.05
N GLY A 51 -13.32 0.05 -14.20
CA GLY A 51 -14.45 0.46 -13.38
C GLY A 51 -15.59 1.14 -14.16
N ALA A 52 -15.32 1.67 -15.36
CA ALA A 52 -16.36 2.19 -16.23
C ALA A 52 -17.32 1.11 -16.77
N ASP A 53 -16.84 -0.12 -16.97
CA ASP A 53 -17.60 -1.23 -17.56
C ASP A 53 -18.00 -2.31 -16.53
N SER A 54 -17.50 -2.25 -15.29
CA SER A 54 -17.67 -3.32 -14.30
C SER A 54 -17.92 -2.81 -12.89
N ALA A 55 -18.46 -3.66 -12.02
CA ALA A 55 -18.57 -3.34 -10.59
C ALA A 55 -17.16 -3.24 -9.99
N GLY A 56 -16.78 -2.04 -9.55
CA GLY A 56 -15.39 -1.81 -9.16
C GLY A 56 -15.00 -0.34 -9.19
N GLY A 57 -13.77 -0.10 -9.65
CA GLY A 57 -13.22 1.23 -9.92
C GLY A 57 -12.04 1.61 -9.04
N GLY A 58 -11.71 2.91 -9.10
CA GLY A 58 -10.50 3.48 -8.51
C GLY A 58 -10.34 3.19 -7.02
N PHE A 59 -11.40 3.38 -6.23
CA PHE A 59 -11.34 3.18 -4.79
C PHE A 59 -11.01 1.72 -4.42
N GLN A 60 -11.79 0.77 -4.91
CA GLN A 60 -11.63 -0.64 -4.56
C GLN A 60 -10.30 -1.20 -5.09
N GLY A 61 -9.95 -0.88 -6.35
CA GLY A 61 -8.67 -1.25 -6.94
C GLY A 61 -7.49 -0.65 -6.18
N GLY A 62 -7.59 0.62 -5.78
CA GLY A 62 -6.58 1.31 -4.98
C GLY A 62 -6.36 0.68 -3.60
N VAL A 63 -7.43 0.26 -2.92
CA VAL A 63 -7.33 -0.46 -1.64
C VAL A 63 -6.62 -1.80 -1.83
N ILE A 64 -6.94 -2.56 -2.88
CA ILE A 64 -6.29 -3.85 -3.17
C ILE A 64 -4.80 -3.64 -3.45
N VAL A 65 -4.45 -2.66 -4.28
CA VAL A 65 -3.05 -2.32 -4.57
C VAL A 65 -2.31 -1.87 -3.31
N GLY A 66 -2.93 -1.03 -2.46
CA GLY A 66 -2.36 -0.65 -1.17
C GLY A 66 -2.12 -1.87 -0.26
N THR A 67 -3.04 -2.83 -0.24
CA THR A 67 -2.93 -4.06 0.56
C THR A 67 -1.74 -4.92 0.15
N VAL A 68 -1.30 -4.86 -1.11
CA VAL A 68 -0.07 -5.54 -1.54
C VAL A 68 1.15 -5.05 -0.78
N ILE A 69 1.23 -3.74 -0.57
CA ILE A 69 2.31 -3.13 0.23
C ILE A 69 2.22 -3.57 1.69
N LEU A 70 1.00 -3.63 2.26
CA LEU A 70 0.79 -4.13 3.61
C LEU A 70 1.25 -5.58 3.76
N MET A 71 0.93 -6.45 2.77
CA MET A 71 1.40 -7.84 2.76
C MET A 71 2.93 -7.92 2.76
N ILE A 72 3.59 -7.08 1.94
CA ILE A 72 5.06 -6.99 1.90
C ILE A 72 5.61 -6.53 3.26
N ALA A 73 5.03 -5.49 3.85
CA ALA A 73 5.45 -4.97 5.15
C ALA A 73 5.31 -5.99 6.29
N ILE A 74 4.23 -6.78 6.28
CA ILE A 74 4.00 -7.84 7.28
C ILE A 74 4.97 -9.01 7.06
N ALA A 75 5.24 -9.39 5.80
CA ALA A 75 6.09 -10.54 5.49
C ALA A 75 7.59 -10.27 5.63
N PHE A 76 8.04 -9.06 5.26
CA PHE A 76 9.46 -8.70 5.15
C PHE A 76 9.89 -7.59 6.12
N GLY A 77 8.96 -7.04 6.90
CA GLY A 77 9.21 -6.04 7.92
C GLY A 77 8.75 -4.63 7.52
N VAL A 78 8.15 -3.93 8.49
CA VAL A 78 7.59 -2.58 8.30
C VAL A 78 8.68 -1.54 8.07
N GLY A 79 9.77 -1.58 8.83
CA GLY A 79 10.89 -0.64 8.72
C GLY A 79 11.51 -0.63 7.31
N PRO A 80 12.03 -1.78 6.82
CA PRO A 80 12.57 -1.87 5.46
C PRO A 80 11.58 -1.45 4.38
N THR A 81 10.29 -1.77 4.54
CA THR A 81 9.25 -1.41 3.56
C THR A 81 8.95 0.08 3.58
N ARG A 82 8.97 0.74 4.75
CA ARG A 82 8.84 2.19 4.89
C ARG A 82 10.04 2.93 4.31
N ASP A 83 11.25 2.41 4.50
CA ASP A 83 12.46 3.01 3.91
C ASP A 83 12.44 2.91 2.39
N TRP A 84 11.92 1.80 1.85
CA TRP A 84 11.65 1.65 0.41
C TRP A 84 10.59 2.65 -0.09
N LEU A 85 9.52 2.87 0.69
CA LEU A 85 8.43 3.79 0.39
C LEU A 85 8.54 5.08 1.21
N SER A 86 9.56 5.88 0.93
CA SER A 86 9.77 7.16 1.62
C SER A 86 8.49 8.00 1.73
N SER A 87 8.32 8.74 2.83
CA SER A 87 7.12 9.57 3.04
C SER A 87 6.93 10.61 1.91
N SER A 88 8.02 11.11 1.35
CA SER A 88 7.98 12.00 0.17
C SER A 88 7.41 11.30 -1.06
N PHE A 89 7.79 10.05 -1.31
CA PHE A 89 7.23 9.28 -2.43
C PHE A 89 5.72 9.07 -2.29
N LEU A 90 5.24 8.67 -1.11
CA LEU A 90 3.80 8.53 -0.87
C LEU A 90 3.04 9.84 -1.05
N THR A 91 3.62 10.95 -0.58
CA THR A 91 3.04 12.28 -0.77
C THR A 91 2.97 12.66 -2.25
N VAL A 92 4.05 12.45 -3.01
CA VAL A 92 4.07 12.69 -4.45
C VAL A 92 3.05 11.82 -5.17
N LEU A 93 2.91 10.56 -4.76
CA LEU A 93 1.92 9.64 -5.33
C LEU A 93 0.51 10.19 -5.14
N VAL A 94 0.12 10.56 -3.92
CA VAL A 94 -1.20 11.14 -3.63
C VAL A 94 -1.43 12.44 -4.38
N VAL A 95 -0.46 13.36 -4.35
CA VAL A 95 -0.54 14.65 -5.08
C VAL A 95 -0.67 14.42 -6.58
N SER A 96 0.03 13.43 -7.15
CA SER A 96 -0.06 13.11 -8.58
C SER A 96 -1.46 12.59 -8.96
N GLY A 97 -2.10 11.80 -8.09
CA GLY A 97 -3.47 11.34 -8.31
C GLY A 97 -4.48 12.49 -8.24
N VAL A 98 -4.32 13.42 -7.29
CA VAL A 98 -5.14 14.64 -7.21
C VAL A 98 -4.93 15.53 -8.44
N ALA A 99 -3.68 15.72 -8.86
CA ALA A 99 -3.34 16.49 -10.05
C ALA A 99 -3.93 15.85 -11.32
N LEU A 100 -3.92 14.52 -11.43
CA LEU A 100 -4.53 13.79 -12.54
C LEU A 100 -6.04 14.01 -12.57
N PHE A 101 -6.74 13.85 -11.44
CA PHE A 101 -8.18 14.12 -11.31
C PHE A 101 -8.52 15.55 -11.74
N MET A 102 -7.78 16.53 -11.20
CA MET A 102 -7.96 17.94 -11.54
C MET A 102 -7.68 18.20 -13.03
N GLY A 103 -6.61 17.61 -13.57
CA GLY A 103 -6.23 17.76 -14.97
C GLY A 103 -7.31 17.25 -15.93
N ILE A 104 -7.92 16.11 -15.64
CA ILE A 104 -8.99 15.55 -16.47
C ILE A 104 -10.24 16.45 -16.43
N GLY A 105 -10.65 16.90 -15.24
CA GLY A 105 -11.81 17.78 -15.12
C GLY A 105 -11.59 19.15 -15.74
N LEU A 106 -10.38 19.72 -15.61
CA LEU A 106 -10.00 20.99 -16.25
C LEU A 106 -9.83 20.86 -17.76
N ALA A 107 -9.44 19.69 -18.28
CA ALA A 107 -9.40 19.44 -19.71
C ALA A 107 -10.80 19.60 -20.33
N ALA A 108 -11.85 19.06 -19.72
CA ALA A 108 -13.23 19.25 -20.19
C ALA A 108 -13.62 20.75 -20.26
N VAL A 109 -13.22 21.54 -19.26
CA VAL A 109 -13.44 22.99 -19.23
C VAL A 109 -12.66 23.71 -20.34
N ALA A 110 -11.43 23.29 -20.63
CA ALA A 110 -10.63 23.85 -21.71
C ALA A 110 -11.27 23.63 -23.11
N PHE A 111 -12.10 22.60 -23.26
CA PHE A 111 -12.90 22.35 -24.46
C PHE A 111 -14.30 23.00 -24.44
N GLY A 112 -14.58 23.86 -23.46
CA GLY A 112 -15.84 24.61 -23.36
C GLY A 112 -16.98 23.89 -22.67
N GLY A 113 -16.73 22.73 -22.05
CA GLY A 113 -17.70 22.02 -21.20
C GLY A 113 -17.63 22.44 -19.73
N ALA A 114 -18.46 21.83 -18.90
CA ALA A 114 -18.34 21.88 -17.45
C ALA A 114 -17.22 20.97 -16.93
N PHE A 115 -16.85 21.15 -15.65
CA PHE A 115 -15.87 20.27 -14.99
C PHE A 115 -16.36 18.80 -15.01
N LEU A 116 -15.51 17.90 -15.49
CA LEU A 116 -15.81 16.47 -15.74
C LEU A 116 -16.89 16.20 -16.80
N GLU A 117 -17.25 17.19 -17.63
CA GLU A 117 -18.11 16.95 -18.79
C GLU A 117 -17.31 16.29 -19.92
N TYR A 118 -17.09 14.98 -19.80
CA TYR A 118 -16.23 14.22 -20.72
C TYR A 118 -16.68 14.33 -22.18
N THR A 119 -17.98 14.47 -22.43
CA THR A 119 -18.57 14.62 -23.77
C THR A 119 -18.14 15.88 -24.50
N ALA A 120 -17.65 16.90 -23.79
CA ALA A 120 -17.09 18.12 -24.39
C ALA A 120 -15.73 17.88 -25.05
N ILE A 121 -15.00 16.83 -24.66
CA ILE A 121 -13.70 16.48 -25.23
C ILE A 121 -13.92 15.77 -26.57
N PRO A 122 -13.36 16.26 -27.70
CA PRO A 122 -13.62 15.74 -29.04
C PRO A 122 -12.80 14.46 -29.34
N VAL A 123 -12.96 13.44 -28.50
CA VAL A 123 -12.30 12.13 -28.61
C VAL A 123 -13.36 11.04 -28.63
N ALA A 124 -13.16 10.00 -29.44
CA ALA A 124 -14.08 8.86 -29.48
C ALA A 124 -14.14 8.17 -28.10
N HIS A 125 -15.36 7.86 -27.63
CA HIS A 125 -15.59 7.25 -26.30
C HIS A 125 -15.03 8.07 -25.13
N SER A 126 -15.01 9.40 -25.24
CA SER A 126 -14.46 10.30 -24.22
C SER A 126 -15.02 10.06 -22.81
N SER A 127 -16.31 9.73 -22.68
CA SER A 127 -16.90 9.39 -21.38
C SER A 127 -16.29 8.15 -20.76
N LYS A 128 -16.10 7.07 -21.53
CA LYS A 128 -15.52 5.83 -21.02
C LYS A 128 -14.09 6.05 -20.53
N TYR A 129 -13.23 6.55 -21.43
CA TYR A 129 -11.82 6.77 -21.11
C TYR A 129 -11.63 7.85 -20.06
N GLY A 130 -12.49 8.87 -20.03
CA GLY A 130 -12.49 9.91 -19.01
C GLY A 130 -12.80 9.35 -17.62
N ILE A 131 -13.81 8.48 -17.50
CA ILE A 131 -14.14 7.79 -16.25
C ILE A 131 -12.99 6.88 -15.82
N GLU A 132 -12.47 6.04 -16.70
CA GLU A 132 -11.35 5.13 -16.38
C GLU A 132 -10.10 5.91 -15.91
N LEU A 133 -9.76 7.02 -16.56
CA LEU A 133 -8.64 7.87 -16.16
C LEU A 133 -8.86 8.53 -14.78
N VAL A 134 -10.08 8.98 -14.50
CA VAL A 134 -10.44 9.52 -13.19
C VAL A 134 -10.32 8.44 -12.11
N GLU A 135 -10.78 7.23 -12.40
CA GLU A 135 -10.66 6.09 -11.51
C GLU A 135 -9.21 5.72 -11.22
N VAL A 136 -8.32 5.77 -12.21
CA VAL A 136 -6.87 5.58 -12.00
C VAL A 136 -6.33 6.66 -11.05
N GLY A 137 -6.69 7.93 -11.24
CA GLY A 137 -6.30 9.01 -10.33
C GLY A 137 -6.77 8.76 -8.89
N ILE A 138 -8.03 8.36 -8.72
CA ILE A 138 -8.60 7.99 -7.42
C ILE A 138 -7.86 6.78 -6.83
N GLY A 139 -7.55 5.77 -7.63
CA GLY A 139 -6.85 4.57 -7.18
C GLY A 139 -5.44 4.84 -6.68
N ILE A 140 -4.72 5.77 -7.32
CA ILE A 140 -3.41 6.26 -6.87
C ILE A 140 -3.53 6.94 -5.51
N ILE A 141 -4.50 7.86 -5.35
CA ILE A 141 -4.76 8.56 -4.08
C ILE A 141 -5.06 7.56 -2.97
N VAL A 142 -5.97 6.63 -3.23
CA VAL A 142 -6.45 5.66 -2.24
C VAL A 142 -5.33 4.70 -1.84
N SER A 143 -4.56 4.19 -2.80
CA SER A 143 -3.42 3.32 -2.51
C SER A 143 -2.39 4.03 -1.63
N GLY A 144 -1.98 5.25 -2.01
CA GLY A 144 -1.04 6.05 -1.23
C GLY A 144 -1.55 6.38 0.18
N THR A 145 -2.84 6.68 0.31
CA THR A 145 -3.50 6.97 1.60
C THR A 145 -3.54 5.73 2.50
N VAL A 146 -3.92 4.57 1.98
CA VAL A 146 -3.96 3.31 2.74
C VAL A 146 -2.58 2.94 3.25
N VAL A 147 -1.56 3.04 2.39
CA VAL A 147 -0.16 2.76 2.77
C VAL A 147 0.35 3.76 3.79
N GLY A 148 0.08 5.05 3.59
CA GLY A 148 0.46 6.11 4.53
C GLY A 148 -0.20 5.92 5.90
N LEU A 149 -1.49 5.59 5.93
CA LEU A 149 -2.22 5.32 7.17
C LEU A 149 -1.67 4.08 7.89
N PHE A 150 -1.34 3.02 7.15
CA PHE A 150 -0.69 1.84 7.71
C PHE A 150 0.63 2.19 8.40
N PHE A 151 1.50 2.98 7.76
CA PHE A 151 2.76 3.40 8.39
C PHE A 151 2.56 4.35 9.56
N ALA A 152 1.57 5.25 9.50
CA ALA A 152 1.24 6.13 10.62
C ALA A 152 0.78 5.34 11.84
N LEU A 153 -0.07 4.31 11.64
CA LEU A 153 -0.51 3.42 12.70
C LEU A 153 0.64 2.55 13.25
N ALA A 154 1.49 2.04 12.37
CA ALA A 154 2.62 1.21 12.76
C ALA A 154 3.71 1.98 13.53
N ALA A 155 3.81 3.30 13.35
CA ALA A 155 4.74 4.14 14.09
C ALA A 155 4.36 4.32 15.57
N GLY A 156 3.08 4.17 15.93
CA GLY A 156 2.57 4.42 17.28
C GLY A 156 2.65 5.90 17.71
N HIS A 157 2.11 6.23 18.90
CA HIS A 157 2.17 7.59 19.47
C HIS A 157 3.55 7.89 20.07
N ALA A 158 4.57 8.10 19.25
CA ALA A 158 5.93 8.40 19.72
C ALA A 158 6.16 9.87 20.16
N ASN A 159 5.10 10.64 20.46
CA ASN A 159 5.19 12.07 20.83
C ASN A 159 4.27 12.38 22.03
N GLY A 160 4.70 12.01 23.25
CA GLY A 160 4.00 12.34 24.49
C GLY A 160 4.89 12.83 25.65
N ASP A 161 6.15 12.38 25.74
CA ASP A 161 6.90 12.49 27.00
C ASP A 161 8.28 13.20 26.88
N ALA A 162 8.46 14.12 25.91
CA ALA A 162 9.76 14.78 25.69
C ALA A 162 9.77 16.31 25.91
N GLU A 163 8.80 16.88 26.63
CA GLU A 163 8.77 18.33 26.94
C GLU A 163 8.71 18.70 28.43
N GLU A 164 9.04 17.78 29.36
CA GLU A 164 9.17 18.14 30.79
C GLU A 164 10.48 17.64 31.41
N VAL A 165 11.64 18.00 30.86
CA VAL A 165 12.87 18.10 31.68
C VAL A 165 13.78 19.17 31.10
N GLU A 166 13.58 20.42 31.51
CA GLU A 166 14.68 21.38 31.73
C GLU A 166 14.15 22.41 32.75
N GLU A 167 14.53 22.19 34.03
CA GLU A 167 14.47 23.19 35.11
C GLU A 167 15.46 24.33 34.86
#